data_AF-A0A7V5N465-F1
#
_entry.id   AF-A0A7V5N465-F1
#
_cell.length_a   1.000
_cell.length_b   1.000
_cell.length_c   1.000
_cell.angle_alpha   90.00
_cell.angle_beta   90.00
_cell.angle_gamma   90.00
#
_symmetry.space_group_name_H-M   'P 1'
#
loop_
_entity.id
_entity.type
_entity.pdbx_description
1 polymer ?
#
loop_
_entity_poly.entity_id
_entity_poly.type
_entity_poly.pdbx_seq_one_letter_code
_entity_poly.pdbx_strand_id
1 'polypeptide(L)'
;IIPDIVTDQTSAHDELNGYIPVGLTVSEAIRLRKKNPREYITRAYESMVKHCEAMVRFQRAGSKVVDYGNNLRGQAEKGGFKDAFAYPGFVPAYVRPLFCEGKGPFRWVALSGDPNDIYITDDLILKEFKNNKSLCRWIKLAHEQVQFQGLPARICWLGYGERARFADQVNDLVKKGKIKAPIVFGRDHLDCGSVASPYRETEAMKDGSDAIADWPLLNGLLNAISGASWVSIHHGGGVGIGNAIHAGQVIVADGTKEMKERLNRVMTNDPGIGIVRHADAGYKEASAFAKKNKIRIPMIK
;
A
#
# COMPACT_ATOMS: atom_id res chain seq x y z
N ILE A 1 -26.19 -9.86 -17.04
CA ILE A 1 -25.72 -8.66 -16.29
C ILE A 1 -24.30 -8.39 -16.73
N ILE A 2 -23.98 -7.17 -17.19
CA ILE A 2 -22.61 -6.72 -17.45
C ILE A 2 -22.37 -5.53 -16.49
N PRO A 3 -21.57 -5.71 -15.41
CA PRO A 3 -21.27 -4.63 -14.48
C PRO A 3 -20.31 -3.61 -15.11
N ASP A 4 -20.30 -2.38 -14.60
CA ASP A 4 -19.37 -1.35 -15.07
C ASP A 4 -17.92 -1.65 -14.67
N ILE A 5 -17.72 -2.21 -13.47
CA ILE A 5 -16.40 -2.51 -12.89
C ILE A 5 -16.41 -3.93 -12.30
N VAL A 6 -15.32 -4.68 -12.53
CA VAL A 6 -15.08 -5.99 -11.92
C VAL A 6 -13.67 -6.04 -11.33
N THR A 7 -13.56 -6.56 -10.11
CA THR A 7 -12.30 -6.83 -9.43
C THR A 7 -12.49 -8.00 -8.47
N ASP A 8 -11.40 -8.54 -7.94
CA ASP A 8 -11.42 -9.57 -6.90
C ASP A 8 -10.49 -9.20 -5.73
N GLN A 9 -10.86 -9.62 -4.53
CA GLN A 9 -10.04 -9.51 -3.33
C GLN A 9 -10.19 -10.74 -2.40
N THR A 10 -10.57 -11.89 -2.95
CA THR A 10 -10.40 -13.17 -2.23
C THR A 10 -8.93 -13.36 -1.84
N SER A 11 -8.63 -14.23 -0.87
CA SER A 11 -7.25 -14.55 -0.50
C SER A 11 -6.61 -15.55 -1.48
N ALA A 12 -6.63 -15.26 -2.79
CA ALA A 12 -6.10 -16.14 -3.84
C ALA A 12 -4.59 -16.43 -3.70
N HIS A 13 -3.84 -15.57 -3.01
CA HIS A 13 -2.42 -15.73 -2.73
C HIS A 13 -2.06 -16.95 -1.87
N ASP A 14 -3.05 -17.57 -1.22
CA ASP A 14 -2.92 -18.81 -0.46
C ASP A 14 -3.96 -19.82 -0.94
N GLU A 15 -3.57 -20.69 -1.87
CA GLU A 15 -4.43 -21.71 -2.46
C GLU A 15 -4.96 -22.74 -1.44
N LEU A 16 -4.31 -22.88 -0.28
CA LEU A 16 -4.68 -23.87 0.72
C LEU A 16 -5.67 -23.30 1.74
N ASN A 17 -5.43 -22.08 2.22
CA ASN A 17 -6.23 -21.50 3.30
C ASN A 17 -7.16 -20.37 2.85
N GLY A 18 -6.84 -19.70 1.75
CA GLY A 18 -7.46 -18.42 1.37
C GLY A 18 -8.60 -18.50 0.36
N TYR A 19 -8.65 -19.55 -0.45
CA TYR A 19 -9.67 -19.72 -1.49
C TYR A 19 -10.54 -20.95 -1.24
N ILE A 20 -11.86 -20.81 -1.25
CA ILE A 20 -12.80 -21.94 -1.09
C ILE A 20 -13.16 -22.50 -2.47
N PRO A 21 -12.87 -23.78 -2.77
CA PRO A 21 -13.22 -24.38 -4.04
C PRO A 21 -14.73 -24.37 -4.30
N VAL A 22 -15.11 -24.20 -5.58
CA VAL A 22 -16.52 -24.24 -6.00
C VAL A 22 -17.15 -25.59 -5.64
N GLY A 23 -18.41 -25.55 -5.23
CA GLY A 23 -19.18 -26.73 -4.82
C GLY A 23 -18.87 -27.25 -3.41
N LEU A 24 -18.10 -26.52 -2.60
CA LEU A 24 -17.92 -26.81 -1.18
C LEU A 24 -18.60 -25.75 -0.31
N THR A 25 -19.25 -26.20 0.75
CA THR A 25 -19.55 -25.35 1.91
C THR A 25 -18.28 -25.04 2.70
N VAL A 26 -18.32 -24.02 3.56
CA VAL A 26 -17.20 -23.67 4.46
C VAL A 26 -16.78 -24.87 5.31
N SER A 27 -17.75 -25.61 5.87
CA SER A 27 -17.49 -26.77 6.73
C SER A 27 -16.84 -27.94 5.96
N GLU A 28 -17.26 -28.18 4.72
CA GLU A 28 -16.64 -29.20 3.86
C GLU A 28 -15.25 -28.78 3.41
N ALA A 29 -15.03 -27.50 3.08
CA ALA A 29 -13.73 -26.95 2.76
C ALA A 29 -12.74 -27.13 3.92
N ILE A 30 -13.15 -26.81 5.16
CA ILE A 30 -12.32 -27.03 6.37
C ILE A 30 -11.95 -28.51 6.52
N ARG A 31 -12.91 -29.42 6.29
CA ARG A 31 -12.69 -30.86 6.41
C ARG A 31 -11.74 -31.37 5.33
N LEU A 32 -11.95 -30.97 4.07
CA LEU A 32 -11.11 -31.36 2.95
C LEU A 32 -9.69 -30.83 3.10
N ARG A 33 -9.53 -29.57 3.53
CA ARG A 33 -8.22 -28.96 3.78
C ARG A 33 -7.38 -29.78 4.76
N LYS A 34 -7.99 -30.31 5.83
CA LYS A 34 -7.30 -31.15 6.82
C LYS A 34 -7.07 -32.58 6.31
N LYS A 35 -8.08 -33.17 5.66
CA LYS A 35 -8.06 -34.57 5.24
C LYS A 35 -7.16 -34.81 4.02
N ASN A 36 -7.21 -33.93 3.03
CA ASN A 36 -6.46 -34.04 1.78
C ASN A 36 -6.07 -32.65 1.23
N PRO A 37 -5.01 -32.02 1.78
CA PRO A 37 -4.53 -30.71 1.34
C PRO A 37 -4.22 -30.62 -0.15
N ARG A 38 -3.69 -31.70 -0.76
CA ARG A 38 -3.34 -31.73 -2.18
C ARG A 38 -4.58 -31.62 -3.07
N GLU A 39 -5.61 -32.40 -2.77
CA GLU A 39 -6.89 -32.32 -3.48
C GLU A 39 -7.55 -30.95 -3.30
N TYR A 40 -7.49 -30.38 -2.09
CA TYR A 40 -7.99 -29.03 -1.83
C TYR A 40 -7.33 -28.00 -2.77
N ILE A 41 -5.99 -28.03 -2.84
CA ILE A 41 -5.19 -27.13 -3.68
C ILE A 41 -5.55 -27.29 -5.16
N THR A 42 -5.63 -28.52 -5.67
CA THR A 42 -6.04 -28.76 -7.07
C THR A 42 -7.40 -28.13 -7.37
N ARG A 43 -8.39 -28.35 -6.50
CA ARG A 43 -9.74 -27.78 -6.67
C ARG A 43 -9.77 -26.26 -6.52
N ALA A 44 -8.89 -25.70 -5.68
CA ALA A 44 -8.74 -24.26 -5.55
C ALA A 44 -8.21 -23.65 -6.86
N TYR A 45 -7.16 -24.23 -7.46
CA TYR A 45 -6.66 -23.82 -8.77
C TYR A 45 -7.73 -23.89 -9.87
N GLU A 46 -8.47 -25.00 -9.97
CA GLU A 46 -9.58 -25.14 -10.92
C GLU A 46 -10.67 -24.07 -10.73
N SER A 47 -10.94 -23.69 -9.48
CA SER A 47 -11.92 -22.66 -9.16
C SER A 47 -11.42 -21.25 -9.49
N MET A 48 -10.14 -20.97 -9.23
CA MET A 48 -9.49 -19.71 -9.56
C MET A 48 -9.39 -19.50 -11.08
N VAL A 49 -9.11 -20.57 -11.85
CA VAL A 49 -9.15 -20.55 -13.33
C VAL A 49 -10.52 -20.12 -13.83
N LYS A 50 -11.59 -20.77 -13.35
CA LYS A 50 -12.98 -20.43 -13.75
C LYS A 50 -13.34 -18.98 -13.36
N HIS A 51 -12.88 -18.52 -12.20
CA HIS A 51 -13.11 -17.16 -11.73
C HIS A 51 -12.39 -16.13 -12.62
N CYS A 52 -11.10 -16.32 -12.88
CA CYS A 52 -10.32 -15.44 -13.74
C CYS A 52 -10.85 -15.42 -15.18
N GLU A 53 -11.28 -16.57 -15.73
CA GLU A 53 -11.92 -16.64 -17.04
C GLU A 53 -13.20 -15.81 -17.09
N ALA A 54 -14.04 -15.84 -16.04
CA ALA A 54 -15.23 -15.00 -15.96
C ALA A 54 -14.89 -13.51 -15.94
N MET A 55 -13.84 -13.10 -15.21
CA MET A 55 -13.35 -11.73 -15.21
C MET A 55 -12.89 -11.28 -16.61
N VAL A 56 -12.14 -12.12 -17.33
CA VAL A 56 -11.73 -11.85 -18.72
C VAL A 56 -12.95 -11.73 -19.65
N ARG A 57 -13.98 -12.57 -19.48
CA ARG A 57 -15.22 -12.46 -20.25
C ARG A 57 -15.94 -11.14 -19.98
N PHE A 58 -16.01 -10.67 -18.74
CA PHE A 58 -16.56 -9.35 -18.42
C PHE A 58 -15.77 -8.21 -19.07
N GLN A 59 -14.43 -8.30 -19.07
CA GLN A 59 -13.57 -7.33 -19.75
C GLN A 59 -13.89 -7.26 -21.25
N ARG A 60 -14.01 -8.42 -21.90
CA ARG A 60 -14.36 -8.52 -23.33
C ARG A 60 -15.77 -8.02 -23.63
N ALA A 61 -16.67 -8.10 -22.66
CA ALA A 61 -18.04 -7.58 -22.76
C ALA A 61 -18.16 -6.07 -22.42
N GLY A 62 -17.06 -5.40 -22.07
CA GLY A 62 -17.00 -3.94 -21.89
C GLY A 62 -16.80 -3.47 -20.45
N SER A 63 -16.79 -4.36 -19.46
CA SER A 63 -16.51 -4.00 -18.06
C SER A 63 -15.06 -3.50 -17.89
N LYS A 64 -14.84 -2.58 -16.97
CA LYS A 64 -13.48 -2.24 -16.50
C LYS A 64 -13.04 -3.30 -15.50
N VAL A 65 -12.07 -4.12 -15.89
CA VAL A 65 -11.57 -5.22 -15.07
C VAL A 65 -10.15 -4.93 -14.61
N VAL A 66 -9.89 -5.17 -13.33
CA VAL A 66 -8.60 -4.93 -12.71
C VAL A 66 -8.29 -6.00 -11.66
N ASP A 67 -7.02 -6.36 -11.53
CA ASP A 67 -6.53 -7.18 -10.42
C ASP A 67 -6.21 -6.29 -9.21
N TYR A 68 -6.70 -6.66 -8.03
CA TYR A 68 -6.53 -5.91 -6.79
C TYR A 68 -5.52 -6.53 -5.83
N GLY A 69 -4.47 -7.12 -6.39
CA GLY A 69 -3.24 -7.41 -5.66
C GLY A 69 -3.31 -8.63 -4.75
N ASN A 70 -4.14 -9.61 -5.11
CA ASN A 70 -4.27 -10.90 -4.41
C ASN A 70 -3.68 -12.08 -5.19
N ASN A 71 -3.06 -11.84 -6.35
CA ASN A 71 -2.42 -12.84 -7.22
C ASN A 71 -3.39 -13.85 -7.89
N LEU A 72 -4.69 -13.52 -8.05
CA LEU A 72 -5.63 -14.41 -8.77
C LEU A 72 -5.15 -14.74 -10.19
N ARG A 73 -4.61 -13.75 -10.93
CA ARG A 73 -4.09 -13.97 -12.30
C ARG A 73 -2.94 -14.97 -12.32
N GLY A 74 -1.97 -14.83 -11.41
CA GLY A 74 -0.84 -15.76 -11.32
C GLY A 74 -1.28 -17.18 -10.94
N GLN A 75 -2.27 -17.33 -10.07
CA GLN A 75 -2.81 -18.65 -9.73
C GLN A 75 -3.61 -19.27 -10.88
N ALA A 76 -4.39 -18.47 -11.62
CA ALA A 76 -5.10 -18.94 -12.80
C ALA A 76 -4.15 -19.35 -13.92
N GLU A 77 -3.05 -18.62 -14.13
CA GLU A 77 -2.00 -18.99 -15.09
C GLU A 77 -1.37 -20.34 -14.71
N LYS A 78 -0.99 -20.53 -13.44
CA LYS A 78 -0.50 -21.83 -12.93
C LYS A 78 -1.52 -22.96 -13.10
N GLY A 79 -2.80 -22.65 -12.98
CA GLY A 79 -3.91 -23.57 -13.24
C GLY A 79 -4.17 -23.84 -14.73
N GLY A 80 -3.41 -23.22 -15.65
CA GLY A 80 -3.45 -23.47 -17.08
C GLY A 80 -4.22 -22.43 -17.91
N PHE A 81 -4.69 -21.34 -17.30
CA PHE A 81 -5.42 -20.28 -18.03
C PHE A 81 -4.44 -19.27 -18.66
N LYS A 82 -4.18 -19.42 -19.95
CA LYS A 82 -3.20 -18.61 -20.70
C LYS A 82 -3.55 -17.11 -20.78
N ASP A 83 -4.84 -16.77 -20.74
CA ASP A 83 -5.30 -15.38 -20.85
C ASP A 83 -5.43 -14.69 -19.47
N ALA A 84 -4.86 -15.27 -18.40
CA ALA A 84 -5.03 -14.76 -17.05
C ALA A 84 -4.58 -13.30 -16.87
N PHE A 85 -3.56 -12.86 -17.62
CA PHE A 85 -3.04 -11.49 -17.57
C PHE A 85 -3.67 -10.54 -18.61
N ALA A 86 -4.82 -10.88 -19.19
CA ALA A 86 -5.52 -10.01 -20.14
C ALA A 86 -6.03 -8.68 -19.54
N TYR A 87 -6.10 -8.58 -18.21
CA TYR A 87 -6.42 -7.36 -17.47
C TYR A 87 -5.26 -6.95 -16.54
N PRO A 88 -5.06 -5.64 -16.34
CA PRO A 88 -3.90 -5.13 -15.59
C PRO A 88 -4.10 -5.22 -14.07
N GLY A 89 -3.00 -5.14 -13.33
CA GLY A 89 -3.03 -4.79 -11.91
C GLY A 89 -3.45 -3.35 -11.66
N PHE A 90 -4.02 -3.09 -10.49
CA PHE A 90 -4.50 -1.75 -10.13
C PHE A 90 -3.39 -0.71 -10.01
N VAL A 91 -2.16 -1.13 -9.71
CA VAL A 91 -1.03 -0.20 -9.57
C VAL A 91 -0.60 0.39 -10.91
N PRO A 92 -0.23 -0.42 -11.94
CA PRO A 92 0.04 0.13 -13.26
C PRO A 92 -1.16 0.87 -13.85
N ALA A 93 -2.39 0.43 -13.57
CA ALA A 93 -3.59 1.06 -14.13
C ALA A 93 -3.95 2.41 -13.49
N TYR A 94 -3.82 2.56 -12.17
CA TYR A 94 -4.43 3.69 -11.44
C TYR A 94 -3.55 4.36 -10.38
N VAL A 95 -2.65 3.60 -9.72
CA VAL A 95 -1.96 4.10 -8.51
C VAL A 95 -0.57 4.63 -8.78
N ARG A 96 0.15 4.11 -9.79
CA ARG A 96 1.54 4.48 -10.06
C ARG A 96 1.81 6.00 -10.21
N PRO A 97 0.91 6.81 -10.81
CA PRO A 97 1.09 8.26 -10.83
C PRO A 97 1.19 8.87 -9.42
N LEU A 98 0.46 8.32 -8.44
CA LEU A 98 0.54 8.76 -7.04
C LEU A 98 1.90 8.41 -6.43
N PHE A 99 2.44 7.23 -6.75
CA PHE A 99 3.77 6.81 -6.29
C PHE A 99 4.90 7.70 -6.84
N CYS A 100 4.75 8.23 -8.06
CA CYS A 100 5.70 9.18 -8.64
C CYS A 100 5.79 10.51 -7.85
N GLU A 101 4.80 10.82 -7.01
CA GLU A 101 4.78 11.98 -6.10
C GLU A 101 5.06 11.61 -4.63
N GLY A 102 5.46 10.35 -4.38
CA GLY A 102 5.71 9.82 -3.04
C GLY A 102 4.45 9.61 -2.19
N LYS A 103 3.26 9.63 -2.79
CA LYS A 103 2.00 9.32 -2.08
C LYS A 103 1.88 7.83 -1.85
N GLY A 104 1.17 7.48 -0.78
CA GLY A 104 0.87 6.10 -0.43
C GLY A 104 0.02 6.05 0.84
N PRO A 105 -0.24 4.86 1.39
CA PRO A 105 -1.18 4.64 2.49
C PRO A 105 -0.61 5.06 3.87
N PHE A 106 -0.18 6.32 3.95
CA PHE A 106 0.28 6.99 5.17
C PHE A 106 -0.83 7.06 6.20
N ARG A 107 -0.51 6.68 7.45
CA ARG A 107 -1.50 6.54 8.53
C ARG A 107 -0.91 6.92 9.88
N TRP A 108 -1.78 7.18 10.82
CA TRP A 108 -1.40 7.39 12.21
C TRP A 108 -2.41 6.85 13.20
N VAL A 109 -1.95 6.64 14.43
CA VAL A 109 -2.71 6.04 15.53
C VAL A 109 -2.51 6.87 16.80
N ALA A 110 -3.60 7.18 17.50
CA ALA A 110 -3.59 7.87 18.78
C ALA A 110 -3.39 6.87 19.93
N LEU A 111 -2.23 6.93 20.61
CA LEU A 111 -1.93 6.04 21.73
C LEU A 111 -2.75 6.33 22.99
N SER A 112 -3.43 7.48 23.04
CA SER A 112 -4.36 7.82 24.12
C SER A 112 -5.61 6.94 24.13
N GLY A 113 -5.96 6.34 22.99
CA GLY A 113 -7.25 5.68 22.81
C GLY A 113 -8.42 6.66 22.64
N ASP A 114 -8.19 7.97 22.68
CA ASP A 114 -9.25 8.98 22.58
C ASP A 114 -9.49 9.38 21.11
N PRO A 115 -10.72 9.20 20.56
CA PRO A 115 -11.08 9.63 19.22
C PRO A 115 -10.82 11.12 18.93
N ASN A 116 -10.89 11.98 19.95
CA ASN A 116 -10.66 13.41 19.79
C ASN A 116 -9.24 13.73 19.31
N ASP A 117 -8.24 12.91 19.66
CA ASP A 117 -6.89 13.11 19.14
C ASP A 117 -6.86 12.93 17.61
N ILE A 118 -7.65 12.01 17.06
CA ILE A 118 -7.80 11.87 15.62
C ILE A 118 -8.58 13.06 15.03
N TYR A 119 -9.64 13.54 15.68
CA TYR A 119 -10.38 14.70 15.18
C TYR A 119 -9.53 15.97 15.14
N ILE A 120 -8.66 16.17 16.13
CA ILE A 120 -7.67 17.26 16.12
C ILE A 120 -6.71 17.13 14.93
N THR A 121 -6.27 15.91 14.62
CA THR A 121 -5.42 15.67 13.43
C THR A 121 -6.19 15.82 12.11
N ASP A 122 -7.47 15.48 12.06
CA ASP A 122 -8.34 15.71 10.89
C ASP A 122 -8.47 17.22 10.61
N ASP A 123 -8.75 18.02 11.66
CA ASP A 123 -8.81 19.48 11.57
C ASP A 123 -7.48 20.09 11.11
N LEU A 124 -6.36 19.52 11.58
CA LEU A 124 -5.03 19.93 11.14
C LEU A 124 -4.84 19.67 9.63
N ILE A 125 -5.24 18.51 9.12
CA ILE A 125 -5.19 18.21 7.68
C ILE A 125 -6.06 19.21 6.89
N LEU A 126 -7.29 19.45 7.34
CA LEU A 126 -8.23 20.36 6.67
C LEU A 126 -7.69 21.79 6.61
N LYS A 127 -6.98 22.23 7.65
CA LYS A 127 -6.36 23.55 7.72
C LYS A 127 -5.11 23.66 6.86
N GLU A 128 -4.16 22.74 7.04
CA GLU A 128 -2.85 22.77 6.37
C GLU A 128 -3.00 22.58 4.86
N PHE A 129 -3.86 21.65 4.45
CA PHE A 129 -4.02 21.26 3.05
C PHE A 129 -5.34 21.75 2.43
N LYS A 130 -5.88 22.87 2.92
CA LYS A 130 -7.18 23.44 2.50
C LYS A 130 -7.39 23.61 0.99
N ASN A 131 -6.29 23.77 0.23
CA ASN A 131 -6.32 23.92 -1.22
C ASN A 131 -6.44 22.58 -1.96
N ASN A 132 -6.14 21.47 -1.30
CA ASN A 132 -6.30 20.12 -1.85
C ASN A 132 -7.72 19.62 -1.61
N LYS A 133 -8.65 20.01 -2.50
CA LYS A 133 -10.08 19.69 -2.39
C LYS A 133 -10.35 18.19 -2.26
N SER A 134 -9.59 17.35 -2.97
CA SER A 134 -9.74 15.89 -2.93
C SER A 134 -9.37 15.34 -1.55
N LEU A 135 -8.24 15.79 -1.00
CA LEU A 135 -7.79 15.40 0.34
C LEU A 135 -8.77 15.87 1.43
N CYS A 136 -9.25 17.11 1.34
CA CYS A 136 -10.25 17.62 2.30
C CYS A 136 -11.56 16.84 2.23
N ARG A 137 -12.01 16.48 1.01
CA ARG A 137 -13.19 15.61 0.85
C ARG A 137 -12.95 14.24 1.47
N TRP A 138 -11.77 13.64 1.25
CA TRP A 138 -11.39 12.37 1.86
C TRP A 138 -11.50 12.40 3.39
N ILE A 139 -10.90 13.41 4.04
CA ILE A 139 -10.93 13.52 5.51
C ILE A 139 -12.37 13.67 6.03
N LYS A 140 -13.21 14.49 5.39
CA LYS A 140 -14.62 14.64 5.79
C LYS A 140 -15.38 13.33 5.68
N LEU A 141 -15.23 12.61 4.56
CA LEU A 141 -15.85 11.30 4.39
C LEU A 141 -15.32 10.28 5.40
N ALA A 142 -14.02 10.27 5.66
CA ALA A 142 -13.42 9.36 6.63
C ALA A 142 -13.90 9.65 8.06
N HIS A 143 -14.12 10.92 8.40
CA HIS A 143 -14.72 11.33 9.67
C HIS A 143 -16.18 10.86 9.80
N GLU A 144 -16.97 11.02 8.75
CA GLU A 144 -18.40 10.68 8.76
C GLU A 144 -18.68 9.16 8.67
N GLN A 145 -17.85 8.42 7.92
CA GLN A 145 -18.18 7.07 7.48
C GLN A 145 -17.31 5.98 8.13
N VAL A 146 -16.13 6.30 8.66
CA VAL A 146 -15.21 5.29 9.21
C VAL A 146 -15.34 5.21 10.73
N GLN A 147 -15.88 4.10 11.20
CA GLN A 147 -15.89 3.76 12.63
C GLN A 147 -14.51 3.25 13.05
N PHE A 148 -14.00 3.74 14.19
CA PHE A 148 -12.71 3.30 14.71
C PHE A 148 -12.75 1.85 15.20
N GLN A 149 -11.61 1.15 15.07
CA GLN A 149 -11.42 -0.22 15.54
C GLN A 149 -10.13 -0.28 16.38
N GLY A 150 -10.24 -0.63 17.66
CA GLY A 150 -9.10 -0.57 18.59
C GLY A 150 -8.69 0.88 18.89
N LEU A 151 -7.39 1.17 18.85
CA LEU A 151 -6.90 2.55 18.99
C LEU A 151 -7.41 3.41 17.82
N PRO A 152 -7.97 4.61 18.06
CA PRO A 152 -8.37 5.51 16.99
C PRO A 152 -7.20 5.78 16.03
N ALA A 153 -7.47 5.60 14.75
CA ALA A 153 -6.47 5.67 13.69
C ALA A 153 -7.06 6.30 12.44
N ARG A 154 -6.21 6.97 11.65
CA ARG A 154 -6.61 7.58 10.38
C ARG A 154 -5.64 7.21 9.28
N ILE A 155 -6.20 6.92 8.11
CA ILE A 155 -5.49 6.72 6.86
C ILE A 155 -5.68 7.98 6.00
N CYS A 156 -4.60 8.49 5.41
CA CYS A 156 -4.63 9.68 4.56
C CYS A 156 -3.43 9.69 3.63
N TRP A 157 -3.66 9.66 2.32
CA TRP A 157 -2.58 9.55 1.35
C TRP A 157 -1.84 10.89 1.19
N LEU A 158 -0.73 11.03 1.92
CA LEU A 158 0.18 12.18 1.83
C LEU A 158 1.46 11.81 1.07
N GLY A 159 1.93 12.74 0.25
CA GLY A 159 3.12 12.61 -0.58
C GLY A 159 4.42 13.10 0.08
N TYR A 160 5.48 13.16 -0.73
CA TYR A 160 6.75 13.73 -0.29
C TYR A 160 6.59 15.19 0.16
N GLY A 161 7.23 15.54 1.27
CA GLY A 161 7.11 16.84 1.92
C GLY A 161 5.83 17.03 2.73
N GLU A 162 4.68 16.52 2.27
CA GLU A 162 3.41 16.58 3.01
C GLU A 162 3.49 15.75 4.30
N ARG A 163 4.05 14.52 4.22
CA ARG A 163 4.24 13.65 5.40
C ARG A 163 5.06 14.31 6.50
N ALA A 164 6.21 14.90 6.15
CA ALA A 164 7.10 15.55 7.10
C ALA A 164 6.46 16.77 7.75
N ARG A 165 5.84 17.67 6.96
CA ARG A 165 5.15 18.86 7.48
C ARG A 165 4.03 18.49 8.46
N PHE A 166 3.21 17.51 8.10
CA PHE A 166 2.12 17.07 8.96
C PHE A 166 2.62 16.44 10.26
N ALA A 167 3.59 15.51 10.17
CA ALA A 167 4.15 14.86 11.35
C ALA A 167 4.83 15.86 12.31
N ASP A 168 5.51 16.88 11.77
CA ASP A 168 6.12 17.96 12.54
C ASP A 168 5.08 18.78 13.34
N GLN A 169 3.99 19.18 12.68
CA GLN A 169 2.91 19.93 13.33
C GLN A 169 2.18 19.09 14.39
N VAL A 170 1.95 17.80 14.13
CA VAL A 170 1.37 16.89 15.12
C VAL A 170 2.27 16.73 16.34
N ASN A 171 3.59 16.58 16.15
CA ASN A 171 4.53 16.51 17.26
C ASN A 171 4.48 17.79 18.12
N ASP A 172 4.35 18.96 17.50
CA ASP A 172 4.15 20.22 18.23
C ASP A 172 2.81 20.27 19.00
N LEU A 173 1.75 19.62 18.51
CA LEU A 173 0.47 19.52 19.22
C LEU A 173 0.54 18.56 20.42
N VAL A 174 1.27 17.44 20.29
CA VAL A 174 1.57 16.53 21.41
C VAL A 174 2.37 17.28 22.48
N LYS A 175 3.43 18.00 22.09
CA LYS A 175 4.23 18.83 23.00
C LYS A 175 3.39 19.85 23.78
N LYS A 176 2.38 20.43 23.14
CA LYS A 176 1.47 21.43 23.73
C LYS A 176 0.35 20.82 24.58
N GLY A 177 0.28 19.49 24.68
CA GLY A 177 -0.81 18.78 25.37
C GLY A 177 -2.18 18.94 24.69
N LYS A 178 -2.23 19.37 23.43
CA LYS A 178 -3.48 19.43 22.66
C LYS A 178 -3.92 18.05 22.20
N ILE A 179 -2.95 17.21 21.86
CA ILE A 179 -3.15 15.77 21.68
C ILE A 179 -2.72 15.09 22.98
N LYS A 180 -3.56 14.20 23.50
CA LYS A 180 -3.46 13.70 24.89
C LYS A 180 -2.29 12.76 25.14
N ALA A 181 -1.83 12.05 24.12
CA ALA A 181 -0.68 11.14 24.20
C ALA A 181 0.12 11.14 22.88
N PRO A 182 1.28 10.47 22.81
CA PRO A 182 2.04 10.36 21.57
C PRO A 182 1.23 9.76 20.41
N ILE A 183 1.57 10.18 19.19
CA ILE A 183 0.98 9.67 17.95
C ILE A 183 1.97 8.77 17.26
N VAL A 184 1.53 7.58 16.86
CA VAL A 184 2.34 6.67 16.03
C VAL A 184 2.04 6.96 14.57
N PHE A 185 3.06 7.24 13.77
CA PHE A 185 2.96 7.38 12.32
C PHE A 185 3.56 6.19 11.61
N GLY A 186 2.85 5.65 10.62
CA GLY A 186 3.36 4.58 9.79
C GLY A 186 2.64 4.50 8.46
N ARG A 187 2.69 3.33 7.85
CA ARG A 187 2.05 3.02 6.57
C ARG A 187 1.94 1.51 6.38
N ASP A 188 1.26 1.12 5.31
CA ASP A 188 1.44 -0.22 4.76
C ASP A 188 2.87 -0.39 4.23
N HIS A 189 3.29 -1.65 4.01
CA HIS A 189 4.47 -1.97 3.22
C HIS A 189 4.23 -1.74 1.72
N LEU A 190 2.98 -1.67 1.26
CA LEU A 190 2.62 -1.09 -0.04
C LEU A 190 2.83 0.43 0.03
N ASP A 191 3.91 0.91 -0.56
CA ASP A 191 4.18 2.34 -0.73
C ASP A 191 5.17 2.56 -1.88
N CYS A 192 5.28 3.80 -2.33
CA CYS A 192 6.04 4.25 -3.49
C CYS A 192 7.50 3.76 -3.56
N GLY A 193 8.15 3.48 -2.43
CA GLY A 193 9.57 3.09 -2.39
C GLY A 193 9.87 1.83 -1.61
N SER A 194 8.84 1.13 -1.11
CA SER A 194 9.03 0.12 -0.05
C SER A 194 8.68 -1.30 -0.46
N VAL A 195 8.46 -1.57 -1.75
CA VAL A 195 8.06 -2.91 -2.22
C VAL A 195 8.60 -3.19 -3.62
N ALA A 196 9.04 -4.43 -3.82
CA ALA A 196 9.20 -5.07 -5.11
C ALA A 196 8.21 -6.24 -5.18
N SER A 197 7.24 -6.18 -6.10
CA SER A 197 6.22 -7.20 -6.34
C SER A 197 5.77 -7.16 -7.81
N PRO A 198 6.34 -8.03 -8.67
CA PRO A 198 6.10 -8.01 -10.12
C PRO A 198 4.66 -8.27 -10.55
N TYR A 199 3.83 -8.84 -9.67
CA TYR A 199 2.42 -9.13 -9.94
C TYR A 199 1.48 -8.11 -9.27
N ARG A 200 2.03 -7.02 -8.71
CA ARG A 200 1.26 -5.99 -7.99
C ARG A 200 1.90 -4.61 -8.12
N GLU A 201 2.66 -4.13 -7.12
CA GLU A 201 3.13 -2.74 -7.08
C GLU A 201 4.14 -2.39 -8.17
N THR A 202 4.97 -3.35 -8.55
CA THR A 202 6.03 -3.17 -9.54
C THR A 202 5.73 -3.90 -10.84
N GLU A 203 4.46 -4.27 -11.08
CA GLU A 203 4.01 -4.88 -12.34
C GLU A 203 4.17 -3.91 -13.52
N ALA A 204 4.87 -4.34 -14.57
CA ALA A 204 5.11 -3.55 -15.77
C ALA A 204 5.77 -2.20 -15.45
N MET A 205 6.92 -2.23 -14.76
CA MET A 205 7.77 -1.04 -14.68
C MET A 205 8.22 -0.65 -16.09
N LYS A 206 8.32 0.65 -16.35
CA LYS A 206 8.58 1.18 -17.70
C LYS A 206 9.91 0.71 -18.31
N ASP A 207 10.89 0.42 -17.47
CA ASP A 207 12.23 -0.08 -17.81
C ASP A 207 12.38 -1.60 -17.63
N GLY A 208 11.31 -2.31 -17.24
CA GLY A 208 11.35 -3.75 -16.95
C GLY A 208 11.99 -4.11 -15.61
N SER A 209 12.19 -3.15 -14.70
CA SER A 209 12.80 -3.35 -13.37
C SER A 209 11.88 -4.02 -12.33
N ASP A 210 10.81 -4.68 -12.77
CA ASP A 210 9.73 -5.23 -11.95
C ASP A 210 10.23 -6.02 -10.74
N ALA A 211 11.22 -6.89 -10.94
CA ALA A 211 11.74 -7.83 -9.94
C ALA A 211 12.93 -7.30 -9.11
N ILE A 212 13.38 -6.06 -9.32
CA ILE A 212 14.53 -5.52 -8.59
C ILE A 212 14.12 -5.24 -7.12
N ALA A 213 14.63 -6.07 -6.22
CA ALA A 213 14.34 -6.03 -4.78
C ALA A 213 15.32 -5.18 -3.95
N ASP A 214 16.29 -4.50 -4.58
CA ASP A 214 17.22 -3.62 -3.84
C ASP A 214 16.49 -2.45 -3.19
N TRP A 215 15.48 -1.88 -3.85
CA TRP A 215 14.73 -0.72 -3.39
C TRP A 215 14.04 -0.91 -2.02
N PRO A 216 13.24 -1.95 -1.78
CA PRO A 216 12.65 -2.18 -0.46
C PRO A 216 13.72 -2.45 0.63
N LEU A 217 14.83 -3.11 0.30
CA LEU A 217 15.93 -3.30 1.25
C LEU A 217 16.59 -1.98 1.62
N LEU A 218 16.89 -1.14 0.62
CA LEU A 218 17.40 0.22 0.82
C LEU A 218 16.40 1.09 1.58
N ASN A 219 15.09 0.96 1.35
CA ASN A 219 14.07 1.68 2.11
C ASN A 219 14.12 1.30 3.60
N GLY A 220 14.20 0.00 3.92
CA GLY A 220 14.34 -0.47 5.29
C GLY A 220 15.61 0.08 5.96
N LEU A 221 16.77 -0.10 5.31
CA LEU A 221 18.05 0.38 5.81
C LEU A 221 18.07 1.90 6.01
N LEU A 222 17.56 2.65 5.02
CA LEU A 222 17.50 4.11 5.06
C LEU A 222 16.60 4.60 6.19
N ASN A 223 15.45 3.96 6.42
CA ASN A 223 14.56 4.31 7.52
C ASN A 223 15.18 3.98 8.89
N ALA A 224 15.93 2.88 8.99
CA ALA A 224 16.64 2.52 10.22
C ALA A 224 17.67 3.60 10.61
N ILE A 225 18.53 4.01 9.65
CA ILE A 225 19.53 5.06 9.92
C ILE A 225 18.93 6.46 10.02
N SER A 226 17.77 6.71 9.40
CA SER A 226 17.06 8.00 9.52
C SER A 226 16.46 8.20 10.92
N GLY A 227 16.30 7.11 11.67
CA GLY A 227 15.80 7.10 13.02
C GLY A 227 14.32 6.76 13.13
N ALA A 228 13.78 5.84 12.33
CA ALA A 228 12.46 5.27 12.58
C ALA A 228 12.41 4.65 14.00
N SER A 229 11.22 4.56 14.60
CA SER A 229 11.06 3.90 15.91
C SER A 229 11.17 2.38 15.77
N TRP A 230 10.64 1.83 14.67
CA TRP A 230 10.97 0.47 14.23
C TRP A 230 10.88 0.35 12.71
N VAL A 231 11.58 -0.66 12.20
CA VAL A 231 11.65 -1.02 10.78
C VAL A 231 11.44 -2.52 10.66
N SER A 232 10.78 -2.94 9.58
CA SER A 232 10.55 -4.34 9.26
C SER A 232 10.89 -4.61 7.79
N ILE A 233 11.38 -5.81 7.50
CA ILE A 233 11.57 -6.33 6.14
C ILE A 233 10.87 -7.67 6.07
N HIS A 234 9.89 -7.80 5.19
CA HIS A 234 9.04 -8.97 5.06
C HIS A 234 9.10 -9.54 3.64
N HIS A 235 8.69 -10.79 3.52
CA HIS A 235 8.60 -11.54 2.27
C HIS A 235 7.20 -12.11 2.08
N GLY A 236 6.69 -11.98 0.86
CA GLY A 236 5.45 -12.64 0.40
C GLY A 236 4.14 -12.00 0.83
N GLY A 237 4.16 -10.81 1.45
CA GLY A 237 2.95 -10.10 1.85
C GLY A 237 2.03 -9.80 0.66
N GLY A 238 0.77 -10.20 0.78
CA GLY A 238 -0.30 -9.92 -0.19
C GLY A 238 -0.34 -10.80 -1.44
N VAL A 239 0.82 -11.13 -2.04
CA VAL A 239 0.90 -11.96 -3.26
C VAL A 239 1.49 -13.36 -3.04
N GLY A 240 1.78 -13.72 -1.78
CA GLY A 240 2.27 -15.04 -1.38
C GLY A 240 3.80 -15.18 -1.43
N ILE A 241 4.28 -16.24 -0.78
CA ILE A 241 5.72 -16.57 -0.66
C ILE A 241 6.36 -16.66 -2.06
N GLY A 242 7.49 -15.96 -2.23
CA GLY A 242 8.29 -15.93 -3.45
C GLY A 242 8.02 -14.72 -4.35
N ASN A 243 6.93 -13.98 -4.10
CA ASN A 243 6.41 -13.00 -5.07
C ASN A 243 6.57 -11.53 -4.64
N ALA A 244 7.04 -11.25 -3.42
CA ALA A 244 7.30 -9.89 -2.97
C ALA A 244 8.36 -9.78 -1.87
N ILE A 245 9.15 -8.71 -1.94
CA ILE A 245 10.04 -8.24 -0.86
C ILE A 245 9.63 -6.81 -0.53
N HIS A 246 9.40 -6.51 0.75
CA HIS A 246 8.88 -5.20 1.13
C HIS A 246 9.24 -4.77 2.55
N ALA A 247 9.37 -3.46 2.76
CA ALA A 247 9.77 -2.85 4.03
C ALA A 247 8.68 -1.98 4.65
N GLY A 248 8.60 -2.04 5.97
CA GLY A 248 7.74 -1.19 6.80
C GLY A 248 8.58 -0.26 7.65
N GLN A 249 8.05 0.91 7.92
CA GLN A 249 8.61 1.84 8.89
C GLN A 249 7.48 2.43 9.73
N VAL A 250 7.80 2.67 10.99
CA VAL A 250 6.93 3.39 11.91
C VAL A 250 7.77 4.28 12.81
N ILE A 251 7.25 5.45 13.15
CA ILE A 251 7.91 6.44 13.99
C ILE A 251 6.91 7.12 14.92
N VAL A 252 7.32 7.35 16.17
CA VAL A 252 6.51 7.97 17.22
C VAL A 252 6.73 9.49 17.24
N ALA A 253 5.66 10.25 17.37
CA ALA A 253 5.68 11.67 17.70
C ALA A 253 5.28 11.85 19.17
N ASP A 254 6.27 12.04 20.05
CA ASP A 254 6.12 12.14 21.50
C ASP A 254 6.22 13.58 22.04
N GLY A 255 6.35 14.56 21.15
CA GLY A 255 6.45 15.98 21.49
C GLY A 255 7.87 16.46 21.81
N THR A 256 8.88 15.58 21.80
CA THR A 256 10.27 15.96 22.06
C THR A 256 10.91 16.63 20.84
N LYS A 257 12.00 17.37 21.07
CA LYS A 257 12.76 18.03 19.99
C LYS A 257 13.53 16.99 19.17
N GLU A 258 14.02 15.96 19.83
CA GLU A 258 14.76 14.84 19.27
C GLU A 258 13.88 14.05 18.29
N MET A 259 12.61 13.78 18.66
CA MET A 259 11.68 13.14 17.75
C MET A 259 11.28 14.04 16.59
N LYS A 260 11.21 15.36 16.76
CA LYS A 260 10.99 16.31 15.66
C LYS A 260 12.05 16.14 14.55
N GLU A 261 13.33 16.02 14.92
CA GLU A 261 14.41 15.80 13.95
C GLU A 261 14.30 14.45 13.24
N ARG A 262 14.00 13.38 13.98
CA ARG A 262 13.81 12.03 13.44
C ARG A 262 12.60 11.96 12.50
N LEU A 263 11.47 12.55 12.87
CA LEU A 263 10.26 12.65 12.06
C LEU A 263 10.56 13.33 10.72
N ASN A 264 11.24 14.48 10.75
CA ASN A 264 11.58 15.19 9.52
C ASN A 264 12.51 14.35 8.61
N ARG A 265 13.50 13.63 9.16
CA ARG A 265 14.37 12.74 8.36
C ARG A 265 13.60 11.56 7.78
N VAL A 266 12.92 10.78 8.62
CA VAL A 266 12.18 9.56 8.20
C VAL A 266 11.08 9.91 7.21
N MET A 267 10.24 10.91 7.50
CA MET A 267 9.13 11.31 6.62
C MET A 267 9.55 12.03 5.35
N THR A 268 10.83 12.39 5.22
CA THR A 268 11.43 12.88 3.97
C THR A 268 12.03 11.73 3.17
N ASN A 269 12.84 10.90 3.82
CA ASN A 269 13.60 9.83 3.17
C ASN A 269 12.71 8.68 2.71
N ASP A 270 11.69 8.32 3.49
CA ASP A 270 10.77 7.22 3.20
C ASP A 270 9.98 7.40 1.89
N PRO A 271 9.22 8.50 1.67
CA PRO A 271 8.64 8.77 0.37
C PRO A 271 9.69 9.20 -0.68
N GLY A 272 10.81 9.77 -0.23
CA GLY A 272 11.89 10.25 -1.10
C GLY A 272 12.50 9.13 -1.93
N ILE A 273 12.83 7.99 -1.32
CA ILE A 273 13.36 6.84 -2.05
C ILE A 273 12.38 6.27 -3.07
N GLY A 274 11.07 6.39 -2.83
CA GLY A 274 10.04 6.04 -3.82
C GLY A 274 10.07 6.91 -5.06
N ILE A 275 10.30 8.22 -4.90
CA ILE A 275 10.49 9.14 -6.02
C ILE A 275 11.78 8.82 -6.77
N VAL A 276 12.89 8.56 -6.05
CA VAL A 276 14.16 8.17 -6.66
C VAL A 276 14.00 6.90 -7.50
N ARG A 277 13.36 5.86 -6.94
CA ARG A 277 13.07 4.59 -7.62
C ARG A 277 12.29 4.78 -8.92
N HIS A 278 11.22 5.58 -8.89
CA HIS A 278 10.40 5.80 -10.08
C HIS A 278 11.09 6.71 -11.10
N ALA A 279 11.89 7.69 -10.65
CA ALA A 279 12.69 8.50 -11.56
C ALA A 279 13.78 7.67 -12.25
N ASP A 280 14.42 6.75 -11.52
CA ASP A 280 15.40 5.79 -12.04
C ASP A 280 14.79 4.89 -13.13
N ALA A 281 13.58 4.37 -12.89
CA ALA A 281 12.82 3.60 -13.88
C ALA A 281 12.26 4.42 -15.07
N GLY A 282 12.62 5.72 -15.17
CA GLY A 282 12.31 6.56 -16.32
C GLY A 282 10.89 7.16 -16.35
N TYR A 283 10.19 7.22 -15.21
CA TYR A 283 8.92 7.94 -15.10
C TYR A 283 9.16 9.46 -15.08
N LYS A 284 8.69 10.17 -16.11
CA LYS A 284 8.98 11.59 -16.32
C LYS A 284 8.39 12.45 -15.19
N GLU A 285 7.23 12.04 -14.69
CA GLU A 285 6.52 12.67 -13.58
C GLU A 285 7.36 12.63 -12.31
N ALA A 286 7.98 11.48 -12.01
CA ALA A 286 8.87 11.34 -10.85
C ALA A 286 10.15 12.18 -11.01
N SER A 287 10.78 12.18 -12.20
CA SER A 287 11.95 13.03 -12.45
C SER A 287 11.63 14.53 -12.35
N ALA A 288 10.49 14.97 -12.89
CA ALA A 288 10.03 16.35 -12.80
C ALA A 288 9.71 16.74 -11.35
N PHE A 289 9.06 15.83 -10.60
CA PHE A 289 8.78 16.03 -9.18
C PHE A 289 10.07 16.12 -8.36
N ALA A 290 11.05 15.24 -8.61
CA ALA A 290 12.36 15.26 -7.98
C ALA A 290 13.08 16.59 -8.19
N LYS A 291 13.13 17.07 -9.44
CA LYS A 291 13.73 18.37 -9.80
C LYS A 291 13.04 19.53 -9.10
N LYS A 292 11.70 19.58 -9.13
CA LYS A 292 10.90 20.62 -8.46
C LYS A 292 11.17 20.68 -6.96
N ASN A 293 11.32 19.53 -6.32
CA ASN A 293 11.51 19.41 -4.87
C ASN A 293 12.98 19.28 -4.44
N LYS A 294 13.92 19.46 -5.38
CA LYS A 294 15.38 19.39 -5.13
C LYS A 294 15.82 18.07 -4.48
N ILE A 295 15.19 16.96 -4.85
CA ILE A 295 15.59 15.62 -4.43
C ILE A 295 16.88 15.27 -5.19
N ARG A 296 17.94 14.95 -4.44
CA ARG A 296 19.24 14.63 -5.02
C ARG A 296 19.22 13.21 -5.60
N ILE A 297 19.35 13.11 -6.91
CA ILE A 297 19.51 11.84 -7.64
C ILE A 297 20.85 11.89 -8.36
N PRO A 298 21.91 11.22 -7.87
CA PRO A 298 23.27 11.39 -8.38
C PRO A 298 23.42 11.18 -9.90
N MET A 299 22.65 10.26 -10.47
CA MET A 299 22.74 9.89 -11.89
C MET A 299 21.84 10.72 -12.82
N ILE A 300 20.89 11.50 -12.26
CA ILE A 300 19.96 12.33 -13.05
C ILE A 300 20.36 13.79 -12.87
N LYS A 301 20.85 14.41 -13.95
CA LYS A 301 21.23 15.83 -14.00
C LYS A 301 20.06 16.75 -14.31
#